data_AF-A0A9E5P4R6-F1
#
_entry.id   AF-A0A9E5P4R6-F1
#
_cell.length_a   1.000
_cell.length_b   1.000
_cell.length_c   1.000
_cell.angle_alpha   90.00
_cell.angle_beta   90.00
_cell.angle_gamma   90.00
#
_symmetry.space_group_name_H-M   'P 1'
#
loop_
_entity.id
_entity.type
_entity.pdbx_description
1 polymer ?
#
loop_
_entity_poly.entity_id
_entity_poly.type
_entity_poly.pdbx_seq_one_letter_code
_entity_poly.pdbx_strand_id
1 'polypeptide(L)' 'MLCGTLAAEQPAATEYYAAGSDTERRLPFSDAVRVGNMLYLSGKIGNIPGTLELAPGGIAGETRQTLENIKASLE' A
#
# COMPACT_ATOMS: atom_id res chain seq x y z
N MET A 1 -32.63 -32.51 -12.67
CA MET A 1 -32.43 -31.06 -12.91
C MET A 1 -31.35 -30.60 -11.95
N LEU A 2 -30.14 -30.36 -12.47
CA LEU A 2 -29.04 -29.77 -11.71
C LEU A 2 -29.37 -28.29 -11.46
N CYS A 3 -29.54 -27.90 -10.20
CA CYS A 3 -29.39 -26.52 -9.79
C CYS A 3 -27.97 -26.41 -9.22
N GLY A 4 -27.06 -25.85 -10.01
CA GLY A 4 -25.67 -25.67 -9.61
C GLY A 4 -25.59 -24.78 -8.37
N THR A 5 -24.95 -25.29 -7.33
CA THR A 5 -24.39 -24.49 -6.25
C THR A 5 -23.41 -23.49 -6.85
N LEU A 6 -23.79 -22.21 -6.90
CA LEU A 6 -22.82 -21.13 -7.05
C LEU A 6 -21.88 -21.22 -5.86
N ALA A 7 -20.63 -21.62 -6.13
CA ALA A 7 -19.53 -21.42 -5.21
C ALA A 7 -19.41 -19.91 -4.98
N ALA A 8 -19.88 -19.43 -3.83
CA ALA A 8 -19.39 -18.16 -3.32
C ALA A 8 -17.90 -18.37 -3.03
N GLU A 9 -17.02 -17.68 -3.76
CA GLU A 9 -15.59 -17.62 -3.44
C GLU A 9 -15.46 -17.28 -1.94
N GLN A 10 -14.82 -18.14 -1.17
CA GLN A 10 -14.39 -17.77 0.19
C GLN A 10 -13.54 -16.51 0.03
N PRO A 11 -13.87 -15.37 0.69
CA PRO A 11 -13.05 -14.19 0.58
C PRO A 11 -11.66 -14.57 1.07
N ALA A 12 -10.67 -14.48 0.20
CA ALA A 12 -9.28 -14.74 0.57
C ALA A 12 -8.96 -13.88 1.79
N ALA A 13 -8.44 -14.49 2.85
CA ALA A 13 -8.14 -13.81 4.11
C ALA A 13 -7.37 -12.52 3.81
N THR A 14 -7.96 -11.38 4.21
CA THR A 14 -7.43 -10.05 3.89
C THR A 14 -6.58 -9.56 5.06
N GLU A 15 -5.31 -9.28 4.79
CA GLU A 15 -4.37 -8.75 5.78
C GLU A 15 -4.14 -7.27 5.51
N TYR A 16 -4.29 -6.45 6.55
CA TYR A 16 -4.15 -5.00 6.47
C TYR A 16 -2.86 -4.54 7.14
N TYR A 17 -2.00 -3.85 6.40
CA TYR A 17 -0.82 -3.19 6.93
C TYR A 17 -1.17 -1.73 7.25
N ALA A 18 -0.99 -1.30 8.50
CA ALA A 18 -1.37 0.06 8.91
C ALA A 18 -0.41 1.11 8.32
N ALA A 19 -0.95 2.24 7.86
CA ALA A 19 -0.13 3.39 7.48
C ALA A 19 0.23 4.22 8.72
N GLY A 20 1.54 4.53 8.84
CA GLY A 20 2.13 5.29 9.95
C GLY A 20 3.01 4.43 10.86
N SER A 21 4.16 4.99 11.29
CA SER A 21 5.11 4.34 12.21
C SER A 21 4.65 4.36 13.67
N ASP A 22 3.74 5.27 14.01
CA ASP A 22 3.32 5.57 15.38
C ASP A 22 1.79 5.57 15.49
N THR A 23 1.27 5.16 16.65
CA THR A 23 -0.17 5.09 16.96
C THR A 23 -0.91 6.42 16.73
N GLU A 24 -0.20 7.55 16.81
CA GLU A 24 -0.75 8.90 16.63
C GLU A 24 -0.84 9.33 15.16
N ARG A 25 -0.05 8.71 14.26
CA ARG A 25 -0.10 8.94 12.80
C ARG A 25 -0.83 7.83 12.06
N ARG A 26 -1.72 7.10 12.74
CA ARG A 26 -2.52 6.06 12.09
C ARG A 26 -3.51 6.73 11.15
N LEU A 27 -3.19 6.71 9.87
CA LEU A 27 -4.02 7.34 8.83
C LEU A 27 -5.29 6.50 8.62
N PRO A 28 -6.40 7.11 8.13
CA PRO A 28 -7.65 6.39 7.87
C PRO A 28 -7.58 5.48 6.62
N PHE A 29 -6.38 4.97 6.29
CA PHE A 29 -6.13 4.02 5.22
C PHE A 29 -4.99 3.06 5.61
N SER A 30 -4.93 1.92 4.92
CA SER A 30 -3.86 0.93 5.07
C SER A 30 -2.69 1.27 4.15
N ASP A 31 -1.46 1.09 4.61
CA ASP A 31 -0.27 1.27 3.77
C ASP A 31 -0.23 0.24 2.63
N ALA A 32 -0.65 -0.98 2.94
CA ALA A 32 -0.86 -2.05 1.99
C ALA A 32 -1.97 -2.99 2.45
N VAL A 33 -2.58 -3.71 1.50
CA VAL A 33 -3.57 -4.75 1.76
C VAL A 33 -3.19 -6.00 0.97
N ARG A 34 -3.08 -7.14 1.65
CA ARG A 34 -2.81 -8.43 1.00
C ARG A 34 -4.10 -9.23 0.90
N VAL A 35 -4.38 -9.76 -0.30
CA VAL A 35 -5.52 -10.62 -0.58
C VAL A 35 -4.98 -11.87 -1.28
N GLY A 36 -4.91 -12.98 -0.54
CA GLY A 36 -4.25 -14.20 -1.02
C GLY A 36 -2.78 -13.95 -1.36
N ASN A 37 -2.41 -14.11 -2.64
CA ASN A 37 -1.03 -13.91 -3.12
C ASN A 37 -0.78 -12.52 -3.73
N MET A 38 -1.75 -11.60 -3.68
CA MET A 38 -1.64 -10.24 -4.23
C MET A 38 -1.45 -9.23 -3.11
N LEU A 39 -0.56 -8.25 -3.31
CA LEU A 39 -0.34 -7.12 -2.40
C LEU A 39 -0.70 -5.81 -3.11
N TYR A 40 -1.67 -5.10 -2.56
CA TYR A 40 -2.11 -3.79 -3.03
C TYR A 40 -1.47 -2.71 -2.17
N LEU A 41 -0.66 -1.85 -2.76
CA LEU A 41 -0.01 -0.76 -2.05
C LEU A 41 -0.83 0.53 -2.18
N SER A 42 -0.90 1.32 -1.11
CA SER A 42 -1.42 2.68 -1.19
C SER A 42 -0.50 3.58 -2.03
N GLY A 43 -1.06 4.68 -2.54
CA GLY A 43 -0.30 5.66 -3.31
C GLY A 43 0.86 6.23 -2.51
N LYS A 44 2.10 6.02 -2.99
CA LYS A 44 3.31 6.58 -2.40
C LYS A 44 3.63 7.92 -3.04
N ILE A 45 4.07 8.87 -2.23
CA ILE A 45 4.49 10.20 -2.65
C ILE A 45 6.01 10.24 -2.63
N GLY A 46 6.60 11.04 -3.53
CA GLY A 46 8.05 11.26 -3.61
C GLY A 46 8.60 12.16 -2.51
N ASN A 47 8.07 12.07 -1.29
CA ASN A 47 8.57 12.82 -0.14
C ASN A 47 9.77 12.12 0.49
N ILE A 48 10.64 12.92 1.11
CA ILE A 48 11.76 12.41 1.88
C ILE A 48 11.21 11.66 3.11
N PRO A 49 11.65 10.42 3.36
CA PRO A 49 11.16 9.63 4.49
C PRO A 49 11.29 10.37 5.83
N GLY A 50 10.23 10.35 6.63
CA GLY A 50 10.19 11.03 7.93
C GLY A 50 9.91 12.54 7.84
N THR A 51 9.86 13.13 6.65
CA THR A 51 9.47 14.53 6.44
C THR A 51 8.23 14.64 5.55
N LEU A 52 7.67 15.85 5.46
CA LEU A 52 6.59 16.17 4.52
C LEU A 52 7.12 16.90 3.26
N GLU A 53 8.44 16.92 3.06
CA GLU A 53 9.08 17.64 1.96
C GLU A 53 9.27 16.73 0.74
N LEU A 54 9.00 17.27 -0.45
CA LEU A 54 9.21 16.57 -1.72
C LEU A 54 10.70 16.50 -2.06
N ALA A 55 11.11 15.39 -2.69
CA ALA A 55 12.48 15.23 -3.15
C ALA A 55 12.86 16.32 -4.17
N PRO A 56 14.06 16.90 -4.09
CA PRO A 56 14.51 17.94 -5.01
C PRO A 56 14.70 17.38 -6.43
N GLY A 57 14.65 18.26 -7.44
CA GLY A 57 14.81 17.88 -8.85
C GLY A 57 13.50 17.78 -9.64
N GLY A 58 12.40 18.31 -9.08
CA GLY A 58 11.08 18.31 -9.71
C GLY A 58 10.54 16.90 -9.94
N ILE A 59 9.77 16.71 -11.01
CA ILE A 59 9.11 15.44 -11.33
C ILE A 59 10.09 14.26 -11.37
N ALA A 60 11.31 14.43 -11.88
CA ALA A 60 12.29 13.35 -11.93
C ALA A 60 12.77 12.93 -10.52
N GLY A 61 13.01 13.89 -9.63
CA GLY A 61 13.40 13.64 -8.24
C GLY A 61 12.29 12.98 -7.44
N GLU A 62 11.08 13.54 -7.53
CA GLU A 62 9.88 12.99 -6.88
C GLU A 62 9.55 11.58 -7.37
N THR A 63 9.66 11.33 -8.69
CA THR A 63 9.41 10.00 -9.25
C THR A 63 10.41 8.98 -8.73
N ARG A 64 11.71 9.34 -8.68
CA ARG A 64 12.74 8.45 -8.11
C ARG A 64 12.45 8.15 -6.65
N GLN A 65 12.19 9.18 -5.85
CA GLN A 65 11.90 9.01 -4.43
C GLN A 65 10.63 8.18 -4.20
N THR A 66 9.61 8.34 -5.05
CA THR A 66 8.39 7.53 -4.99
C THR A 66 8.70 6.05 -5.15
N LEU A 67 9.53 5.69 -6.13
CA LEU A 67 9.93 4.30 -6.36
C LEU A 67 10.78 3.74 -5.19
N GLU A 68 11.68 4.54 -4.62
CA GLU A 68 12.43 4.16 -3.42
C GLU A 68 11.50 3.94 -2.21
N ASN A 69 10.48 4.79 -2.05
CA ASN A 69 9.49 4.63 -0.97
C ASN A 69 8.63 3.37 -1.16
N ILE A 70 8.29 3.03 -2.40
CA ILE A 70 7.62 1.75 -2.74
C ILE A 70 8.52 0.59 -2.37
N LYS A 71 9.79 0.61 -2.79
CA LYS A 71 10.77 -0.44 -2.48
C LYS A 71 10.87 -0.67 -0.97
N ALA A 72 11.03 0.40 -0.20
CA ALA A 72 11.11 0.33 1.26
C ALA A 72 9.83 -0.19 1.95
N SER A 73 8.69 -0.22 1.25
CA SER A 73 7.45 -0.79 1.78
C SER A 73 7.30 -2.29 1.46
N LEU A 74 8.13 -2.82 0.55
CA LEU A 74 8.08 -4.20 0.08
C LEU A 74 9.19 -5.08 0.68
N GLU A 75 10.28 -4.46 1.15
CA GLU A 75 11.43 -5.09 1.82
C GLU A 75 11.27 -5.06 3.34
#